data_AF-A0AAN7W6Y4-F1
#
_entry.id   AF-A0AAN7W6Y4-F1
#
_cell.length_a   1.000
_cell.length_b   1.000
_cell.length_c   1.000
_cell.angle_alpha   90.00
_cell.angle_beta   90.00
_cell.angle_gamma   90.00
#
_symmetry.space_group_name_H-M   'P 1'
#
loop_
_entity.id
_entity.type
_entity.pdbx_description
1 polymer ?
#
loop_
_entity_poly.entity_id
_entity_poly.type
_entity_poly.pdbx_seq_one_letter_code
_entity_poly.pdbx_strand_id
1 'polypeptide(L)'
;MAEVEPTRPTLTTVFQPGPPRECLLAILPIEAIRTLQQTCHEFADLYEYALPAVWNIDKLLRRFLPHPKAFRAEMTKNNAIICGEVALRFFDHTAAWHPDNMDVEVPNSSASYHLHWHLLKVQGYAYSAWKSQHPFRVMLDDDGEYFGFAETRTYQNLNE
;
A
#
# COMPACT_ATOMS: atom_id res chain seq x y z
N MET A 1 -18.89 -33.26 34.04
CA MET A 1 -18.32 -32.13 33.28
C MET A 1 -19.32 -31.83 32.18
N ALA A 2 -19.99 -30.67 32.21
CA ALA A 2 -20.98 -30.34 31.20
C ALA A 2 -20.26 -29.99 29.90
N GLU A 3 -20.63 -30.68 28.82
CA GLU A 3 -20.20 -30.41 27.46
C GLU A 3 -20.84 -29.08 27.03
N VAL A 4 -20.03 -28.05 26.80
CA VAL A 4 -20.52 -26.76 26.30
C VAL A 4 -20.86 -26.95 24.83
N GLU A 5 -22.15 -26.97 24.49
CA GLU A 5 -22.59 -26.98 23.09
C GLU A 5 -21.95 -25.80 22.34
N PRO A 6 -21.38 -26.00 21.14
CA PRO A 6 -20.83 -24.91 20.37
C PRO A 6 -21.96 -23.96 19.95
N THR A 7 -22.09 -22.85 20.68
CA THR A 7 -23.00 -21.76 20.34
C THR A 7 -22.69 -21.26 18.93
N ARG A 8 -23.73 -21.14 18.10
CA ARG A 8 -23.61 -20.57 16.75
C ARG A 8 -22.96 -19.19 16.85
N PRO A 9 -21.88 -18.92 16.10
CA PRO A 9 -21.21 -17.63 16.16
C PRO A 9 -22.17 -16.53 15.71
N THR A 10 -22.30 -15.49 16.53
CA THR A 10 -22.99 -14.26 16.17
C THR A 10 -22.05 -13.36 15.37
N LEU A 11 -22.59 -12.35 14.68
CA LEU A 11 -21.77 -11.33 14.03
C LEU A 11 -20.79 -10.67 15.00
N THR A 12 -21.24 -10.43 16.24
CA THR A 12 -20.42 -9.84 17.31
C THR A 12 -19.30 -10.77 17.77
N THR A 13 -19.54 -12.09 17.79
CA THR A 13 -18.49 -13.10 18.05
C THR A 13 -17.39 -13.05 16.97
N VAL A 14 -17.79 -12.83 15.72
CA VAL A 14 -16.88 -12.79 14.57
C VAL A 14 -16.03 -11.52 14.53
N PHE A 15 -16.56 -10.39 15.02
CA PHE A 15 -15.84 -9.11 15.11
C PHE A 15 -15.06 -8.91 16.42
N GLN A 16 -14.96 -9.94 17.28
CA GLN A 16 -14.02 -9.89 18.41
C GLN A 16 -12.57 -9.81 17.90
N PRO A 17 -11.64 -9.16 18.66
CA PRO A 17 -10.24 -9.09 18.28
C PRO A 17 -9.64 -10.46 17.96
N GLY A 18 -9.10 -10.61 16.75
CA GLY A 18 -8.48 -11.86 16.30
C GLY A 18 -8.51 -12.04 14.78
N PRO A 19 -7.98 -13.18 14.27
CA PRO A 19 -7.88 -13.43 12.84
C PRO A 19 -9.21 -13.33 12.06
N PRO A 20 -10.37 -13.77 12.58
CA PRO A 20 -11.64 -13.64 11.84
C PRO A 20 -12.02 -12.19 11.57
N ARG A 21 -11.84 -11.30 12.55
CA ARG A 21 -12.07 -9.86 12.41
C ARG A 21 -11.14 -9.26 11.37
N GLU A 22 -9.84 -9.58 11.42
CA GLU A 22 -8.86 -9.09 10.45
C GLU A 22 -9.18 -9.53 9.02
N CYS A 23 -9.54 -10.80 8.82
CA CYS A 23 -9.91 -11.32 7.51
C CYS A 23 -11.15 -10.62 6.93
N LEU A 24 -12.15 -10.35 7.76
CA LEU A 24 -13.36 -9.63 7.31
C LEU A 24 -13.08 -8.17 7.01
N LEU A 25 -12.36 -7.49 7.88
CA LEU A 25 -11.98 -6.09 7.64
C LEU A 25 -11.05 -5.94 6.43
N ALA A 26 -10.31 -6.99 6.06
CA ALA A 26 -9.47 -7.00 4.87
C ALA A 26 -10.26 -7.07 3.55
N ILE A 27 -11.51 -7.54 3.57
CA ILE A 27 -12.36 -7.67 2.37
C ILE A 27 -13.50 -6.64 2.32
N LEU A 28 -13.76 -5.94 3.43
CA LEU A 28 -14.82 -4.95 3.49
C LEU A 28 -14.30 -3.59 3.02
N PRO A 29 -15.02 -2.90 2.11
CA PRO A 29 -14.68 -1.53 1.75
C PRO A 29 -14.92 -0.60 2.95
N ILE A 30 -14.25 0.57 2.94
CA ILE A 30 -14.28 1.50 4.07
C ILE A 30 -15.71 2.00 4.36
N GLU A 31 -16.55 2.11 3.33
CA GLU A 31 -17.95 2.49 3.43
C GLU A 31 -18.74 1.44 4.21
N ALA A 32 -18.49 0.15 3.96
CA ALA A 32 -19.16 -0.93 4.67
C ALA A 32 -18.76 -0.97 6.15
N ILE A 33 -17.49 -0.72 6.47
CA ILE A 33 -17.01 -0.59 7.86
C ILE A 33 -17.73 0.57 8.55
N ARG A 34 -17.84 1.72 7.88
CA ARG A 34 -18.56 2.89 8.40
C ARG A 34 -20.05 2.60 8.62
N THR A 35 -20.70 1.89 7.69
CA THR A 35 -22.09 1.46 7.86
C THR A 35 -22.24 0.53 9.06
N LEU A 36 -21.34 -0.45 9.24
CA LEU A 36 -21.37 -1.36 10.39
C LEU A 36 -21.29 -0.61 11.73
N GLN A 37 -20.41 0.39 11.83
CA GLN A 37 -20.32 1.25 13.02
C GLN A 37 -21.64 1.96 13.36
N GLN A 38 -22.43 2.30 12.34
CA GLN A 38 -23.71 3.00 12.53
C GLN A 38 -24.85 2.07 12.93
N THR A 39 -24.69 0.75 12.77
CA THR A 39 -25.73 -0.22 13.10
C THR A 39 -25.75 -0.63 14.58
N CYS A 40 -24.59 -0.74 15.22
CA CYS A 40 -24.47 -1.22 16.59
C CYS A 40 -23.27 -0.59 17.32
N HIS A 41 -23.46 -0.25 18.60
CA HIS A 41 -22.39 0.28 19.46
C HIS A 41 -21.23 -0.71 19.67
N GLU A 42 -21.50 -2.03 19.58
CA GLU A 42 -20.43 -3.05 19.67
C GLU A 42 -19.42 -2.96 18.52
N PHE A 43 -19.76 -2.27 17.43
CA PHE A 43 -18.89 -2.08 16.28
C PHE A 43 -18.27 -0.69 16.21
N ALA A 44 -18.46 0.16 17.23
CA ALA A 44 -18.00 1.55 17.20
C ALA A 44 -16.48 1.67 16.99
N ASP A 45 -15.68 0.68 17.41
CA ASP A 45 -14.22 0.66 17.28
C ASP A 45 -13.72 0.14 15.93
N LEU A 46 -14.60 -0.37 15.05
CA LEU A 46 -14.18 -1.08 13.84
C LEU A 46 -13.31 -0.21 12.92
N TYR A 47 -13.65 1.07 12.73
CA TYR A 47 -12.88 1.97 11.88
C TYR A 47 -11.50 2.30 12.46
N GLU A 48 -11.43 2.62 13.75
CA GLU A 48 -10.17 2.93 14.43
C GLU A 48 -9.23 1.72 14.46
N TYR A 49 -9.80 0.52 14.58
CA TYR A 49 -9.04 -0.72 14.48
C TYR A 49 -8.61 -1.04 13.04
N ALA A 50 -9.52 -0.86 12.08
CA ALA A 50 -9.27 -1.24 10.69
C ALA A 50 -8.21 -0.35 10.02
N LEU A 51 -8.20 0.95 10.31
CA LEU A 51 -7.25 1.89 9.71
C LEU A 51 -5.77 1.45 9.85
N PRO A 52 -5.23 1.22 11.06
CA PRO A 52 -3.83 0.81 11.22
C PRO A 52 -3.56 -0.66 10.87
N ALA A 53 -4.59 -1.52 10.87
CA ALA A 53 -4.44 -2.95 10.62
C ALA A 53 -4.51 -3.30 9.13
N VAL A 54 -5.44 -2.66 8.41
CA VAL A 54 -5.80 -2.94 7.03
C VAL A 54 -5.33 -1.81 6.09
N TRP A 55 -5.60 -0.55 6.42
CA TRP A 55 -5.18 0.63 5.63
C TRP A 55 -3.75 1.11 5.97
N ASN A 56 -2.83 0.17 6.15
CA ASN A 56 -1.46 0.49 6.53
C ASN A 56 -0.55 0.60 5.30
N ILE A 57 -0.35 1.82 4.81
CA ILE A 57 0.52 2.06 3.64
C ILE A 57 1.96 1.57 3.89
N ASP A 58 2.50 1.66 5.11
CA ASP A 58 3.85 1.15 5.38
C ASP A 58 3.90 -0.38 5.25
N LYS A 59 2.83 -1.09 5.63
CA LYS A 59 2.71 -2.54 5.44
C LYS A 59 2.67 -2.92 3.96
N LEU A 60 1.92 -2.17 3.15
CA LEU A 60 1.87 -2.35 1.69
C LEU A 60 3.25 -2.10 1.06
N LEU A 61 3.89 -0.98 1.42
CA LEU A 61 5.16 -0.57 0.85
C LEU A 61 6.33 -1.49 1.24
N ARG A 62 6.27 -2.19 2.38
CA ARG A 62 7.31 -3.16 2.79
C ARG A 62 7.57 -4.26 1.77
N ARG A 63 6.60 -4.55 0.90
CA ARG A 63 6.77 -5.55 -0.16
C ARG A 63 7.73 -5.08 -1.25
N PHE A 64 7.82 -3.78 -1.45
CA PHE A 64 8.74 -3.17 -2.39
C PHE A 64 10.00 -2.73 -1.64
N LEU A 65 9.84 -1.93 -0.59
CA LEU A 65 10.90 -1.17 0.03
C LEU A 65 11.28 -1.73 1.41
N PRO A 66 12.58 -1.91 1.71
CA PRO A 66 13.01 -2.32 3.05
C PRO A 66 12.72 -1.23 4.10
N HIS A 67 12.76 0.04 3.72
CA HIS A 67 12.57 1.17 4.63
C HIS A 67 11.46 2.12 4.14
N PRO A 68 10.17 1.72 4.21
CA PRO A 68 9.05 2.45 3.62
C PRO A 68 8.85 3.84 4.24
N LYS A 69 9.07 4.00 5.55
CA LYS A 69 8.96 5.30 6.24
C LYS A 69 10.00 6.30 5.74
N ALA A 70 11.24 5.84 5.55
CA ALA A 70 12.31 6.69 5.02
C ALA A 70 12.02 7.10 3.57
N PHE A 71 11.51 6.16 2.77
CA PHE A 71 11.10 6.44 1.40
C PHE A 71 9.97 7.46 1.33
N ARG A 72 8.90 7.28 2.11
CA ARG A 72 7.79 8.23 2.18
C ARG A 72 8.23 9.62 2.63
N ALA A 73 9.12 9.72 3.61
CA ALA A 73 9.69 11.00 4.03
C ALA A 73 10.43 11.68 2.87
N GLU A 74 11.13 10.91 2.03
CA GLU A 74 11.79 11.44 0.84
C GLU A 74 10.78 11.84 -0.25
N MET A 75 9.72 11.06 -0.46
CA MET A 75 8.64 11.43 -1.36
C MET A 75 7.99 12.76 -0.97
N THR A 76 7.69 12.96 0.33
CA THR A 76 7.09 14.20 0.82
C THR A 76 7.97 15.42 0.56
N LYS A 77 9.29 15.30 0.71
CA LYS A 77 10.22 16.42 0.41
C LYS A 77 10.25 16.78 -1.07
N ASN A 78 10.01 15.80 -1.94
CA ASN A 78 10.17 15.91 -3.38
C ASN A 78 8.82 15.99 -4.13
N ASN A 79 7.70 16.14 -3.41
CA ASN A 79 6.32 16.11 -3.94
C ASN A 79 6.05 14.91 -4.86
N ALA A 80 6.63 13.75 -4.54
CA ALA A 80 6.43 12.52 -5.29
C ALA A 80 5.13 11.82 -4.85
N ILE A 81 4.46 11.14 -5.78
CA ILE A 81 3.17 10.49 -5.55
C ILE A 81 3.26 9.03 -6.01
N ILE A 82 2.74 8.09 -5.19
CA ILE A 82 2.53 6.70 -5.63
C ILE A 82 1.30 6.68 -6.53
N CYS A 83 1.45 6.13 -7.73
CA CYS A 83 0.38 6.01 -8.70
C CYS A 83 0.28 4.57 -9.23
N GLY A 84 -0.57 4.38 -10.24
CA GLY A 84 -0.79 3.07 -10.84
C GLY A 84 -1.45 2.07 -9.90
N GLU A 85 -1.10 0.80 -10.10
CA GLU A 85 -1.81 -0.32 -9.49
C GLU A 85 -1.71 -0.36 -7.96
N VAL A 86 -0.57 0.06 -7.39
CA VAL A 86 -0.40 0.13 -5.92
C VAL A 86 -1.37 1.13 -5.30
N ALA A 87 -1.56 2.30 -5.91
CA ALA A 87 -2.49 3.30 -5.41
C ALA A 87 -3.93 2.78 -5.47
N LEU A 88 -4.35 2.22 -6.61
CA LEU A 88 -5.69 1.66 -6.78
C LEU A 88 -5.96 0.54 -5.76
N ARG A 89 -5.03 -0.40 -5.59
CA ARG A 89 -5.19 -1.52 -4.66
C ARG A 89 -5.18 -1.10 -3.20
N PHE A 90 -4.46 -0.03 -2.84
CA PHE A 90 -4.53 0.54 -1.49
C PHE A 90 -5.93 1.03 -1.15
N PHE A 91 -6.68 1.55 -2.11
CA PHE A 91 -8.05 2.03 -1.89
C PHE A 91 -9.13 0.96 -2.12
N ASP A 92 -8.88 -0.03 -2.98
CA ASP A 92 -9.84 -1.09 -3.35
C ASP A 92 -9.83 -2.30 -2.39
N HIS A 93 -8.86 -2.40 -1.48
CA HIS A 93 -8.78 -3.48 -0.47
C HIS A 93 -8.72 -4.89 -1.03
N THR A 94 -8.43 -5.06 -2.32
CA THR A 94 -8.34 -6.38 -2.95
C THR A 94 -7.01 -7.04 -2.63
N ALA A 95 -6.90 -7.61 -1.42
CA ALA A 95 -5.74 -8.39 -0.96
C ALA A 95 -5.48 -9.65 -1.80
N ALA A 96 -6.48 -10.08 -2.60
CA ALA A 96 -6.41 -11.28 -3.43
C ALA A 96 -5.36 -11.17 -4.54
N TRP A 97 -4.99 -9.96 -4.96
CA TRP A 97 -3.94 -9.74 -5.94
C TRP A 97 -2.91 -8.76 -5.42
N HIS A 98 -1.66 -9.14 -5.58
CA HIS A 98 -0.49 -8.46 -5.06
C HIS A 98 0.22 -7.70 -6.20
N PRO A 99 0.37 -6.36 -6.13
CA PRO A 99 0.85 -5.59 -7.28
C PRO A 99 2.29 -5.98 -7.58
N ASP A 100 2.60 -6.32 -8.83
CA ASP A 100 3.93 -6.81 -9.19
C ASP A 100 4.94 -5.67 -9.31
N ASN A 101 4.44 -4.44 -9.45
CA ASN A 101 5.23 -3.23 -9.57
C ASN A 101 4.61 -2.07 -8.79
N MET A 102 5.44 -1.09 -8.43
CA MET A 102 5.05 0.17 -7.85
C MET A 102 5.53 1.32 -8.73
N ASP A 103 4.59 2.17 -9.13
CA ASP A 103 4.87 3.36 -9.93
C ASP A 103 4.88 4.59 -9.01
N VAL A 104 5.90 5.44 -9.18
CA VAL A 104 6.04 6.70 -8.47
C VAL A 104 6.25 7.82 -9.47
N GLU A 105 5.35 8.79 -9.43
CA GLU A 105 5.40 10.00 -10.23
C GLU A 105 6.15 11.09 -9.48
N VAL A 106 7.03 11.80 -10.18
CA VAL A 106 7.83 12.88 -9.62
C VAL A 106 7.72 14.14 -10.49
N PRO A 107 7.64 15.33 -9.89
CA PRO A 107 7.25 16.55 -10.59
C PRO A 107 8.37 17.17 -11.44
N ASN A 108 9.63 16.74 -11.28
CA ASN A 108 10.75 17.27 -12.05
C ASN A 108 12.00 16.38 -11.92
N SER A 109 13.01 16.68 -12.73
CA SER A 109 14.28 15.99 -12.78
C SER A 109 15.08 16.04 -11.45
N SER A 110 14.97 17.12 -10.68
CA SER A 110 15.63 17.23 -9.36
C SER A 110 15.02 16.26 -8.35
N ALA A 111 13.68 16.23 -8.26
CA ALA A 111 12.94 15.28 -7.43
C ALA A 111 13.27 13.82 -7.81
N SER A 112 13.33 13.54 -9.11
CA SER A 112 13.75 12.23 -9.63
C SER A 112 15.16 11.85 -9.21
N TYR A 113 16.10 12.79 -9.27
CA TYR A 113 17.49 12.58 -8.85
C TYR A 113 17.58 12.26 -7.36
N HIS A 114 16.86 12.98 -6.50
CA HIS A 114 16.82 12.71 -5.07
C HIS A 114 16.23 11.34 -4.74
N LEU A 115 15.09 10.98 -5.34
CA LEU A 115 14.49 9.65 -5.16
C LEU A 115 15.41 8.54 -5.68
N HIS A 116 16.05 8.76 -6.84
CA HIS A 116 17.01 7.82 -7.41
C HIS A 116 18.14 7.50 -6.42
N TRP A 117 18.80 8.52 -5.85
CA TRP A 117 19.86 8.29 -4.87
C TRP A 117 19.35 7.66 -3.59
N HIS A 118 18.15 8.02 -3.15
CA HIS A 118 17.54 7.40 -1.98
C HIS A 118 17.31 5.90 -2.22
N LEU A 119 16.82 5.51 -3.39
CA LEU A 119 16.63 4.11 -3.76
C LEU A 119 17.95 3.33 -3.75
N LEU A 120 19.01 3.90 -4.34
CA LEU A 120 20.31 3.24 -4.39
C LEU A 120 20.99 3.15 -3.02
N LYS A 121 20.99 4.23 -2.23
CA LYS A 121 21.81 4.37 -1.02
C LYS A 121 21.10 3.95 0.26
N VAL A 122 19.78 4.12 0.32
CA VAL A 122 18.99 3.83 1.52
C VAL A 122 18.19 2.55 1.33
N GLN A 123 17.56 2.36 0.16
CA GLN A 123 16.67 1.22 -0.07
C GLN A 123 17.39 0.00 -0.67
N GLY A 124 18.68 0.12 -1.02
CA GLY A 124 19.49 -1.01 -1.51
C GLY A 124 19.13 -1.50 -2.91
N TYR A 125 18.49 -0.66 -3.72
CA TYR A 125 18.17 -1.00 -5.10
C TYR A 125 19.36 -0.79 -6.04
N ALA A 126 19.32 -1.46 -7.18
CA ALA A 126 20.15 -1.15 -8.34
C ALA A 126 19.32 -0.53 -9.46
N TYR A 127 19.92 0.41 -10.18
CA TYR A 127 19.35 0.94 -11.42
C TYR A 127 19.41 -0.15 -12.51
N SER A 128 18.28 -0.43 -13.15
CA SER A 128 18.23 -1.29 -14.32
C SER A 128 17.88 -0.48 -15.56
N ALA A 129 18.76 -0.52 -16.56
CA ALA A 129 18.61 0.24 -17.80
C ALA A 129 17.66 -0.42 -18.81
N TRP A 130 16.47 -0.88 -18.37
CA TRP A 130 15.40 -1.56 -19.13
C TRP A 130 15.27 -3.09 -18.94
N LYS A 131 14.06 -3.51 -18.56
CA LYS A 131 13.38 -4.78 -18.88
C LYS A 131 11.91 -4.63 -18.48
N SER A 132 10.99 -5.24 -19.20
CA SER A 132 9.54 -5.00 -19.12
C SER A 132 8.86 -5.52 -17.83
N GLN A 133 9.63 -6.03 -16.86
CA GLN A 133 9.17 -6.65 -15.62
C GLN A 133 10.09 -6.19 -14.49
N HIS A 134 9.79 -5.05 -13.86
CA HIS A 134 10.52 -4.59 -12.69
C HIS A 134 9.55 -4.14 -11.60
N PRO A 135 9.89 -4.38 -10.33
CA PRO A 135 9.01 -4.13 -9.20
C PRO A 135 8.82 -2.65 -8.87
N PHE A 136 9.59 -1.73 -9.47
CA PHE A 136 9.57 -0.32 -9.12
C PHE A 136 9.91 0.60 -10.31
N ARG A 137 9.07 1.61 -10.58
CA ARG A 137 9.26 2.62 -11.63
C ARG A 137 9.14 4.04 -11.08
N VAL A 138 10.06 4.92 -11.49
CA VAL A 138 9.95 6.37 -11.30
C VAL A 138 9.66 7.02 -12.65
N MET A 139 8.57 7.77 -12.74
CA MET A 139 8.11 8.47 -13.95
C MET A 139 8.29 9.98 -13.75
N LEU A 140 9.00 10.62 -14.68
CA LEU A 140 9.06 12.08 -14.77
C LEU A 140 7.74 12.61 -15.36
N ASP A 141 7.14 13.59 -14.69
CA ASP A 141 6.10 14.43 -15.27
C ASP A 141 6.79 15.50 -16.13
N ASP A 142 6.79 15.33 -17.45
CA ASP A 142 7.29 16.34 -18.40
C ASP A 142 6.16 17.32 -18.71
N ASP A 143 6.08 18.40 -17.95
CA ASP A 143 5.48 19.72 -18.26
C ASP A 143 4.23 19.77 -19.19
N GLY A 144 3.36 18.76 -19.20
CA GLY A 144 2.10 18.74 -19.95
C GLY A 144 2.20 18.54 -21.48
N GLU A 145 3.35 18.19 -22.06
CA GLU A 145 3.40 17.79 -23.48
C GLU A 145 3.10 16.29 -23.63
N TYR A 146 1.80 16.00 -23.81
CA TYR A 146 1.31 14.73 -24.35
C TYR A 146 2.24 14.29 -25.50
N PHE A 147 2.89 13.11 -25.35
CA PHE A 147 3.82 12.43 -26.28
C PHE A 147 5.35 12.58 -26.07
N GLY A 148 5.83 13.08 -24.91
CA GLY A 148 7.23 12.91 -24.50
C GLY A 148 7.48 11.55 -23.80
N PHE A 149 8.56 10.84 -24.13
CA PHE A 149 8.94 9.61 -23.43
C PHE A 149 9.26 9.92 -21.96
N ALA A 150 8.30 9.77 -21.05
CA ALA A 150 8.53 9.87 -19.62
C ALA A 150 9.73 8.97 -19.25
N GLU A 151 10.83 9.58 -18.82
CA GLU A 151 12.09 8.89 -18.57
C GLU A 151 11.88 7.88 -17.43
N THR A 152 11.53 6.64 -17.80
CA THR A 152 11.11 5.63 -16.84
C THR A 152 12.35 4.98 -16.26
N ARG A 153 12.64 5.23 -14.99
CA ARG A 153 13.73 4.57 -14.28
C ARG A 153 13.19 3.34 -13.58
N THR A 154 13.70 2.18 -13.97
CA THR A 154 13.34 0.89 -13.36
C THR A 154 14.41 0.45 -12.38
N TYR A 155 13.98 -0.19 -11.30
CA TYR A 155 14.89 -0.61 -10.23
C TYR A 155 14.63 -2.07 -9.86
N GLN A 156 15.73 -2.81 -9.64
CA GLN A 156 15.71 -4.17 -9.12
C GLN A 156 16.20 -4.20 -7.68
N ASN A 157 15.53 -4.98 -6.84
CA ASN A 157 15.95 -5.23 -5.48
C ASN A 157 17.16 -6.18 -5.52
N LEU A 158 18.27 -5.82 -4.86
CA LEU A 158 19.48 -6.65 -4.82
C LEU A 158 19.42 -7.73 -3.73
N ASN A 159 18.37 -7.76 -2.91
CA ASN A 159 18.22 -8.66 -1.77
C ASN A 159 17.17 -9.76 -1.97
N GLU A 160 16.70 -9.97 -3.21
CA GLU A 160 15.84 -11.11 -3.59
C GLU A 160 16.66 -12.32 -4.05
#